data_AF-A0A2J7RSW2-F1
#
_entry.id   AF-A0A2J7RSW2-F1
#
_cell.length_a   1.000
_cell.length_b   1.000
_cell.length_c   1.000
_cell.angle_alpha   90.00
_cell.angle_beta   90.00
_cell.angle_gamma   90.00
#
_symmetry.space_group_name_H-M   'P 1'
#
loop_
_entity.id
_entity.type
_entity.pdbx_description
1 polymer ?
#
loop_
_entity_poly.entity_id
_entity_poly.type
_entity_poly.pdbx_seq_one_letter_code
_entity_poly.pdbx_strand_id
1 'polypeptide(L)'
;MDKHSKHHKRSRYESDSNSDDSTEKQRLRDLQERDEFADRLKKKDKEKIRNVTQPSGHEKRAYEQAAKRFKQEAEGRSKIIPKLRVESRRKYLEKRKEDKVAELEADIIDDEYLFQEEELTERERKEREHKKKLLQLAKEHDQARELEKVQRYHMPEDLKKGQANEKYVEVDEREKAPHYEQQKWEEEQMSSAVFRFGARDKEKIHEKGQEYDLVLDDEIEFIQALRMPGSKPDQEDENEPKLTESEKKKVSLQETRRSLPIFPFRDDLIQAIENHQVLIIEGETGSGKTTQIPQYLYEAGLHVVVRR
;
A
#
# COMPACT_ATOMS: atom_id res chain seq x y z
N MET A 1 31.27 -94.81 -3.78
CA MET A 1 29.81 -94.80 -3.57
C MET A 1 29.53 -93.44 -2.96
N ASP A 2 28.82 -92.48 -3.53
CA ASP A 2 27.75 -92.50 -4.53
C ASP A 2 27.73 -91.22 -5.38
N LYS A 3 27.10 -91.32 -6.54
CA LYS A 3 26.76 -90.25 -7.47
C LYS A 3 25.41 -89.61 -7.07
N HIS A 4 25.09 -88.47 -7.69
CA HIS A 4 23.77 -87.77 -7.82
C HIS A 4 23.64 -86.52 -6.93
N SER A 5 23.11 -85.36 -7.34
CA SER A 5 22.48 -84.87 -8.57
C SER A 5 22.46 -83.33 -8.56
N LYS A 6 22.29 -82.72 -9.74
CA LYS A 6 22.28 -81.29 -10.08
C LYS A 6 21.11 -80.52 -9.43
N HIS A 7 21.31 -79.22 -9.15
CA HIS A 7 20.34 -78.18 -9.57
C HIS A 7 20.97 -76.78 -9.63
N HIS A 8 20.93 -76.19 -10.82
CA HIS A 8 21.20 -74.77 -11.06
C HIS A 8 20.16 -73.88 -10.35
N LYS A 9 20.62 -72.94 -9.52
CA LYS A 9 19.88 -71.72 -9.17
C LYS A 9 20.64 -70.52 -9.74
N ARG A 10 20.01 -69.86 -10.72
CA ARG A 10 20.44 -68.57 -11.27
C ARG A 10 20.32 -67.54 -10.14
N SER A 11 21.45 -66.96 -9.71
CA SER A 11 21.45 -65.83 -8.78
C SER A 11 20.90 -64.60 -9.50
N ARG A 12 19.87 -64.01 -8.90
CA ARG A 12 19.11 -62.85 -9.34
C ARG A 12 19.89 -61.62 -8.87
N TYR A 13 20.07 -60.63 -9.76
CA TYR A 13 20.56 -59.30 -9.42
C TYR A 13 19.87 -58.78 -8.15
N GLU A 14 20.63 -58.58 -7.08
CA GLU A 14 20.24 -57.74 -5.94
C GLU A 14 20.95 -56.39 -6.10
N SER A 15 20.16 -55.34 -6.33
CA SER A 15 20.63 -53.97 -6.42
C SER A 15 21.15 -53.49 -5.06
N ASP A 16 22.31 -52.84 -5.09
CA ASP A 16 22.84 -52.02 -4.00
C ASP A 16 21.79 -51.01 -3.51
N SER A 17 21.16 -51.31 -2.38
CA SER A 17 20.20 -50.45 -1.67
C SER A 17 20.64 -50.17 -0.22
N ASN A 18 21.92 -50.41 0.11
CA ASN A 18 22.47 -50.20 1.46
C ASN A 18 23.38 -48.96 1.56
N SER A 19 23.59 -48.21 0.48
CA SER A 19 24.47 -47.03 0.49
C SER A 19 23.78 -45.76 1.00
N ASP A 20 22.50 -45.56 0.73
CA ASP A 20 21.78 -44.32 1.07
C ASP A 20 21.41 -44.22 2.56
N ASP A 21 21.16 -45.36 3.22
CA ASP A 21 20.86 -45.40 4.65
C ASP A 21 22.11 -45.07 5.50
N SER A 22 23.31 -45.26 4.95
CA SER A 22 24.57 -44.89 5.62
C SER A 22 24.86 -43.39 5.53
N THR A 23 24.55 -42.75 4.40
CA THR A 23 24.80 -41.32 4.19
C THR A 23 23.81 -40.45 4.96
N GLU A 24 22.54 -40.88 5.04
CA GLU A 24 21.51 -40.18 5.81
C GLU A 24 21.77 -40.24 7.32
N LYS A 25 22.21 -41.40 7.83
CA LYS A 25 22.66 -41.56 9.23
C LYS A 25 23.85 -40.67 9.57
N GLN A 26 24.77 -40.46 8.62
CA GLN A 26 25.92 -39.60 8.83
C GLN A 26 25.51 -38.12 8.93
N ARG A 27 24.61 -37.67 8.06
CA ARG A 27 24.00 -36.33 8.18
C ARG A 27 23.26 -36.11 9.49
N LEU A 28 22.49 -37.11 9.95
CA LEU A 28 21.76 -37.04 11.22
C LEU A 28 22.70 -36.91 12.42
N ARG A 29 23.85 -37.59 12.40
CA ARG A 29 24.89 -37.42 13.41
C ARG A 29 25.52 -36.03 13.36
N ASP A 30 25.86 -35.53 12.18
CA ASP A 30 26.44 -34.19 12.04
C ASP A 30 25.48 -33.09 12.55
N LEU A 31 24.18 -33.24 12.30
CA LEU A 31 23.13 -32.37 12.84
C LEU A 31 23.04 -32.45 14.36
N GLN A 32 23.05 -33.66 14.92
CA GLN A 32 23.03 -33.88 16.36
C GLN A 32 24.29 -33.30 17.03
N GLU A 33 25.47 -33.55 16.49
CA GLU A 33 26.73 -33.02 17.02
C GLU A 33 26.77 -31.49 16.98
N ARG A 34 26.26 -30.88 15.90
CA ARG A 34 26.12 -29.42 15.79
C ARG A 34 25.19 -28.86 16.87
N ASP A 35 24.03 -29.49 17.05
CA ASP A 35 23.02 -29.03 18.00
C ASP A 35 23.49 -29.26 19.45
N GLU A 36 24.17 -30.37 19.74
CA GLU A 36 24.83 -30.66 21.02
C GLU A 36 25.96 -29.67 21.33
N PHE A 37 26.76 -29.31 20.32
CA PHE A 37 27.81 -28.30 20.46
C PHE A 37 27.22 -26.92 20.74
N ALA A 38 26.14 -26.55 20.04
CA ALA A 38 25.42 -25.31 20.29
C ALA A 38 24.82 -25.27 21.71
N ASP A 39 24.28 -26.38 22.20
CA ASP A 39 23.77 -26.48 23.57
C ASP A 39 24.88 -26.41 24.61
N ARG A 40 26.07 -26.96 24.32
CA ARG A 40 27.26 -26.83 25.17
C ARG A 40 27.75 -25.38 25.24
N LEU A 41 27.76 -24.67 24.11
CA LEU A 41 28.05 -23.24 24.04
C LEU A 41 27.05 -22.43 24.87
N LYS A 42 25.75 -22.67 24.68
CA LYS A 42 24.69 -22.01 25.46
C LYS A 42 24.82 -22.28 26.96
N LYS A 43 25.20 -23.49 27.38
CA LYS A 43 25.45 -23.82 28.79
C LYS A 43 26.67 -23.05 29.32
N LYS A 44 27.78 -23.04 28.58
CA LYS A 44 29.00 -22.30 28.94
C LYS A 44 28.75 -20.79 29.04
N ASP A 45 27.96 -20.22 28.13
CA ASP A 45 27.56 -18.81 28.18
C ASP A 45 26.62 -18.53 29.36
N LYS A 46 25.63 -19.41 29.63
CA LYS A 46 24.76 -19.30 30.80
C LYS A 46 25.51 -19.40 32.14
N GLU A 47 26.53 -20.24 32.22
CA GLU A 47 27.38 -20.36 33.42
C GLU A 47 28.30 -19.15 33.59
N LYS A 48 28.77 -18.55 32.49
CA LYS A 48 29.64 -17.38 32.49
C LYS A 48 28.87 -16.08 32.80
N ILE A 49 27.60 -16.00 32.42
CA ILE A 49 26.70 -14.91 32.81
C ILE A 49 26.31 -15.13 34.27
N ARG A 50 26.85 -14.33 35.19
CA ARG A 50 26.33 -14.26 36.56
C ARG A 50 24.86 -13.86 36.49
N ASN A 51 23.96 -14.70 37.02
CA ASN A 51 22.55 -14.36 37.20
C ASN A 51 22.42 -13.21 38.21
N VAL A 52 22.54 -11.96 37.74
CA VAL A 52 22.44 -10.76 38.60
C VAL A 52 20.98 -10.49 39.00
N THR A 53 19.99 -11.04 38.30
CA THR A 53 18.59 -10.90 38.66
C THR A 53 17.82 -12.19 38.35
N GLN A 54 17.37 -12.90 39.39
CA GLN A 54 16.25 -13.80 39.19
C GLN A 54 15.00 -12.94 38.97
N PRO A 55 14.25 -13.12 37.88
CA PRO A 55 13.02 -12.37 37.69
C PRO A 55 12.11 -12.64 38.87
N SER A 56 11.61 -11.58 39.49
CA SER A 56 10.66 -11.66 40.59
C SER A 56 9.46 -12.51 40.16
N GLY A 57 8.78 -13.17 41.11
CA GLY A 57 7.57 -13.96 40.79
C GLY A 57 6.50 -13.16 40.02
N HIS A 58 6.52 -11.83 40.14
CA HIS A 58 5.68 -10.90 39.40
C HIS A 58 6.04 -10.80 37.90
N GLU A 59 7.32 -10.69 37.55
CA GLU A 59 7.77 -10.63 36.14
C GLU A 59 7.52 -11.95 35.40
N LYS A 60 7.66 -13.09 36.08
CA LYS A 60 7.31 -14.40 35.50
C LYS A 60 5.81 -14.48 35.17
N ARG A 61 4.95 -13.97 36.05
CA ARG A 61 3.50 -13.90 35.81
C ARG A 61 3.15 -12.92 34.68
N ALA A 62 3.84 -11.79 34.59
CA ALA A 62 3.65 -10.83 33.50
C ALA A 62 4.05 -11.44 32.14
N TYR A 63 5.16 -12.16 32.09
CA TYR A 63 5.62 -12.85 30.89
C TYR A 63 4.67 -13.98 30.46
N GLU A 64 4.12 -14.73 31.43
CA GLU A 64 3.13 -15.77 31.16
C GLU A 64 1.81 -15.19 30.64
N GLN A 65 1.36 -14.05 31.20
CA GLN A 65 0.18 -13.35 30.71
C GLN A 65 0.38 -12.77 29.31
N ALA A 66 1.56 -12.20 29.02
CA ALA A 66 1.92 -11.73 27.68
C ALA A 66 1.95 -12.89 26.68
N ALA A 67 2.52 -14.04 27.04
CA ALA A 67 2.52 -15.23 26.21
C ALA A 67 1.10 -15.79 25.97
N LYS A 68 0.21 -15.74 26.97
CA LYS A 68 -1.21 -16.12 26.81
C LYS A 68 -1.95 -15.18 25.87
N ARG A 69 -1.75 -13.85 25.97
CA ARG A 69 -2.31 -12.86 25.04
C ARG A 69 -1.82 -13.11 23.62
N PHE A 70 -0.52 -13.35 23.44
CA PHE A 70 0.07 -13.65 22.14
C PHE A 70 -0.50 -14.95 21.52
N LYS A 71 -0.71 -15.99 22.34
CA LYS A 71 -1.35 -17.24 21.88
C LYS A 71 -2.81 -17.03 21.48
N GLN A 72 -3.58 -16.30 22.28
CA GLN A 72 -4.98 -15.97 21.96
C GLN A 72 -5.09 -15.11 20.68
N GLU A 73 -4.17 -14.17 20.49
CA GLU A 73 -4.07 -13.36 19.28
C GLU A 73 -3.68 -14.22 18.07
N ALA A 74 -2.72 -15.14 18.23
CA ALA A 74 -2.33 -16.09 17.18
C ALA A 74 -3.45 -17.05 16.80
N GLU A 75 -4.23 -17.53 17.77
CA GLU A 75 -5.43 -18.35 17.56
C GLU A 75 -6.58 -17.57 16.91
N GLY A 76 -6.73 -16.28 17.22
CA GLY A 76 -7.64 -15.38 16.52
C GLY A 76 -7.21 -15.18 15.07
N ARG A 77 -5.93 -14.87 14.86
CA ARG A 77 -5.34 -14.64 13.55
C ARG A 77 -5.43 -15.87 12.65
N SER A 78 -5.22 -17.08 13.17
CA SER A 78 -5.33 -18.33 12.40
C SER A 78 -6.76 -18.58 11.89
N LYS A 79 -7.79 -18.13 12.62
CA LYS A 79 -9.20 -18.21 12.20
C LYS A 79 -9.60 -17.07 11.24
N ILE A 80 -8.97 -15.90 11.36
CA ILE A 80 -9.27 -14.71 10.55
C ILE A 80 -8.62 -14.80 9.17
N ILE A 81 -7.38 -15.31 9.07
CA ILE A 81 -6.62 -15.39 7.82
C ILE A 81 -7.40 -16.13 6.69
N PRO A 82 -8.06 -17.28 6.94
CA PRO A 82 -8.86 -17.94 5.91
C PRO A 82 -10.01 -17.08 5.38
N LYS A 83 -10.70 -16.35 6.27
CA LYS A 83 -11.80 -15.44 5.86
C LYS A 83 -11.28 -14.28 5.02
N LEU A 84 -10.20 -13.64 5.46
CA LEU A 84 -9.51 -12.58 4.70
C LEU A 84 -9.02 -13.08 3.34
N ARG A 85 -8.57 -14.34 3.24
CA ARG A 85 -8.19 -14.95 1.96
C ARG A 85 -9.37 -15.09 1.00
N VAL A 86 -10.54 -15.47 1.50
CA VAL A 86 -11.75 -15.56 0.68
C VAL A 86 -12.20 -14.17 0.23
N GLU A 87 -12.17 -13.17 1.11
CA GLU A 87 -12.53 -11.79 0.78
C GLU A 87 -11.56 -11.15 -0.22
N SER A 88 -10.25 -11.28 0.01
CA SER A 88 -9.23 -10.82 -0.93
C SER A 88 -9.35 -11.53 -2.28
N ARG A 89 -9.62 -12.84 -2.31
CA ARG A 89 -9.88 -13.57 -3.56
C ARG A 89 -11.11 -13.04 -4.28
N ARG A 90 -12.21 -12.75 -3.58
CA ARG A 90 -13.42 -12.17 -4.17
C ARG A 90 -13.12 -10.81 -4.82
N LYS A 91 -12.44 -9.93 -4.09
CA LYS A 91 -12.02 -8.61 -4.60
C LYS A 91 -11.10 -8.74 -5.81
N TYR A 92 -10.14 -9.67 -5.76
CA TYR A 92 -9.25 -9.93 -6.89
C TYR A 92 -10.00 -10.43 -8.12
N LEU A 93 -10.96 -11.35 -7.96
CA LEU A 93 -11.73 -11.87 -9.09
C LEU A 93 -12.63 -10.80 -9.74
N GLU A 94 -13.18 -9.89 -8.94
CA GLU A 94 -13.94 -8.75 -9.44
C GLU A 94 -13.05 -7.82 -10.28
N LYS A 95 -11.92 -7.37 -9.71
CA LYS A 95 -10.96 -6.55 -10.46
C LYS A 95 -10.41 -7.27 -11.69
N ARG A 96 -10.08 -8.56 -11.57
CA ARG A 96 -9.55 -9.37 -12.68
C ARG A 96 -10.55 -9.53 -13.81
N LYS A 97 -11.85 -9.58 -13.50
CA LYS A 97 -12.91 -9.58 -14.49
C LYS A 97 -12.91 -8.25 -15.25
N GLU A 98 -12.90 -7.12 -14.52
CA GLU A 98 -12.86 -5.77 -15.12
C GLU A 98 -11.65 -5.60 -16.03
N ASP A 99 -10.45 -5.94 -15.54
CA ASP A 99 -9.21 -5.90 -16.31
C ASP A 99 -9.32 -6.72 -17.60
N LYS A 100 -9.94 -7.92 -17.54
CA LYS A 100 -10.08 -8.80 -18.71
C LYS A 100 -11.11 -8.34 -19.73
N VAL A 101 -12.18 -7.69 -19.27
CA VAL A 101 -13.16 -7.07 -20.17
C VAL A 101 -12.50 -5.88 -20.89
N ALA A 102 -11.77 -5.03 -20.16
CA ALA A 102 -11.06 -3.90 -20.74
C ALA A 102 -9.96 -4.32 -21.74
N GLU A 103 -9.19 -5.37 -21.41
CA GLU A 103 -8.20 -5.97 -22.33
C GLU A 103 -8.88 -6.47 -23.61
N LEU A 104 -10.01 -7.17 -23.50
CA LEU A 104 -10.76 -7.66 -24.66
C LEU A 104 -11.35 -6.52 -25.51
N GLU A 105 -11.80 -5.43 -24.87
CA GLU A 105 -12.25 -4.23 -25.58
C GLU A 105 -11.11 -3.59 -26.36
N ALA A 106 -9.96 -3.39 -25.73
CA ALA A 106 -8.77 -2.84 -26.36
C ALA A 106 -8.30 -3.71 -27.53
N ASP A 107 -8.24 -5.03 -27.34
CA ASP A 107 -7.87 -5.98 -28.40
C ASP A 107 -8.81 -5.87 -29.62
N ILE A 108 -10.12 -5.71 -29.40
CA ILE A 108 -11.08 -5.54 -30.50
C ILE A 108 -10.86 -4.21 -31.23
N ILE A 109 -10.63 -3.12 -30.47
CA ILE A 109 -10.39 -1.79 -31.03
C ILE A 109 -9.11 -1.78 -31.86
N ASP A 110 -8.03 -2.35 -31.33
CA ASP A 110 -6.75 -2.45 -32.02
C ASP A 110 -6.89 -3.31 -33.27
N ASP A 111 -7.55 -4.47 -33.18
CA ASP A 111 -7.82 -5.35 -34.34
C ASP A 111 -8.63 -4.64 -35.43
N GLU A 112 -9.61 -3.81 -35.04
CA GLU A 112 -10.44 -3.04 -35.98
C GLU A 112 -9.67 -1.89 -36.62
N TYR A 113 -8.79 -1.23 -35.86
CA TYR A 113 -8.00 -0.11 -36.32
C TYR A 113 -6.85 -0.56 -37.25
N LEU A 114 -6.08 -1.57 -36.83
CA LEU A 114 -4.91 -2.06 -37.56
C LEU A 114 -5.28 -2.74 -38.88
N PHE A 115 -6.36 -3.52 -38.89
CA PHE A 115 -6.75 -4.37 -40.01
C PHE A 115 -8.05 -3.92 -40.68
N GLN A 116 -8.30 -2.60 -40.72
CA GLN A 116 -9.50 -2.04 -41.31
C GLN A 116 -9.54 -2.24 -42.84
N GLU A 117 -8.38 -2.14 -43.50
CA GLU A 117 -8.25 -2.18 -44.96
C GLU A 117 -7.83 -3.55 -45.51
N GLU A 118 -7.58 -4.54 -44.65
CA GLU A 118 -7.10 -5.87 -45.06
C GLU A 118 -8.26 -6.87 -45.24
N GLU A 119 -8.18 -7.70 -46.28
CA GLU A 119 -9.15 -8.78 -46.52
C GLU A 119 -8.90 -9.93 -45.52
N LEU A 120 -9.64 -9.93 -44.42
CA LEU A 120 -9.53 -10.98 -43.39
C LEU A 120 -9.89 -12.36 -43.93
N THR A 121 -9.15 -13.38 -43.49
CA THR A 121 -9.51 -14.77 -43.72
C THR A 121 -10.79 -15.13 -42.97
N GLU A 122 -11.51 -16.17 -43.43
CA GLU A 122 -12.74 -16.63 -42.77
C GLU A 122 -12.52 -16.99 -41.29
N ARG A 123 -11.32 -17.47 -40.94
CA ARG A 123 -10.96 -17.83 -39.58
C ARG A 123 -10.84 -16.59 -38.69
N GLU A 124 -10.11 -15.58 -39.14
CA GLU A 124 -9.93 -14.33 -38.40
C GLU A 124 -11.25 -13.58 -38.24
N ARG A 125 -12.11 -13.61 -39.26
CA ARG A 125 -13.45 -13.03 -39.18
C ARG A 125 -14.29 -13.71 -38.09
N LYS A 126 -14.29 -15.05 -38.03
CA LYS A 126 -14.99 -15.80 -36.98
C LYS A 126 -14.43 -15.51 -35.59
N GLU A 127 -13.11 -15.35 -35.48
CA GLU A 127 -12.46 -15.01 -34.22
C GLU A 127 -12.87 -13.61 -33.74
N ARG A 128 -12.86 -12.62 -34.64
CA ARG A 128 -13.32 -11.26 -34.36
C ARG A 128 -14.81 -11.23 -33.97
N GLU A 129 -15.65 -11.96 -34.70
CA GLU A 129 -17.08 -12.12 -34.36
C GLU A 129 -17.26 -12.78 -32.97
N HIS A 130 -16.44 -13.78 -32.64
CA HIS A 130 -16.46 -14.44 -31.33
C HIS A 130 -16.03 -13.50 -30.21
N LYS A 131 -14.94 -12.74 -30.38
CA LYS A 131 -14.48 -11.72 -29.41
C LYS A 131 -15.59 -10.70 -29.14
N LYS A 132 -16.23 -10.16 -30.19
CA LYS A 132 -17.36 -9.22 -30.08
C LYS A 132 -18.55 -9.82 -29.31
N LYS A 133 -18.92 -11.05 -29.64
CA LYS A 133 -20.01 -11.76 -28.95
C LYS A 133 -19.69 -12.00 -27.47
N LEU A 134 -18.45 -12.35 -27.16
CA LEU A 134 -17.98 -12.54 -25.79
C LEU A 134 -18.08 -11.23 -24.99
N LEU A 135 -17.64 -10.11 -25.58
CA LEU A 135 -17.74 -8.79 -24.96
C LEU A 135 -19.20 -8.43 -24.64
N GLN A 136 -20.10 -8.65 -25.60
CA GLN A 136 -21.52 -8.39 -25.43
C GLN A 136 -22.11 -9.22 -24.29
N LEU A 137 -21.83 -10.53 -24.27
CA LEU A 137 -22.29 -11.41 -23.19
C LEU A 137 -21.75 -10.97 -21.82
N ALA A 138 -20.50 -10.50 -21.75
CA ALA A 138 -19.92 -9.99 -20.51
C ALA A 138 -20.67 -8.73 -20.02
N LYS A 139 -20.98 -7.79 -20.93
CA LYS A 139 -21.75 -6.57 -20.62
C LYS A 139 -23.18 -6.88 -20.19
N GLU A 140 -23.87 -7.76 -20.90
CA GLU A 140 -25.22 -8.21 -20.56
C GLU A 140 -25.25 -8.89 -19.18
N HIS A 141 -24.23 -9.68 -18.85
CA HIS A 141 -24.11 -10.29 -17.52
C HIS A 141 -23.94 -9.24 -16.41
N ASP A 142 -23.16 -8.17 -16.64
CA ASP A 142 -23.03 -7.10 -15.65
C ASP A 142 -24.32 -6.30 -15.48
N GLN A 143 -25.00 -5.97 -16.58
CA GLN A 143 -26.31 -5.32 -16.53
C GLN A 143 -27.34 -6.19 -15.78
N ALA A 144 -27.38 -7.50 -16.05
CA ALA A 144 -28.25 -8.43 -15.34
C ALA A 144 -27.93 -8.48 -13.83
N ARG A 145 -26.65 -8.45 -13.45
CA ARG A 145 -26.20 -8.39 -12.04
C ARG A 145 -26.66 -7.09 -11.37
N GLU A 146 -26.64 -5.96 -12.07
CA GLU A 146 -27.14 -4.69 -11.55
C GLU A 146 -28.65 -4.70 -11.36
N LEU A 147 -29.40 -5.24 -12.33
CA LEU A 147 -30.85 -5.40 -12.21
C LEU A 147 -31.24 -6.32 -11.04
N GLU A 148 -30.49 -7.40 -10.82
CA GLU A 148 -30.71 -8.30 -9.67
C GLU A 148 -30.47 -7.60 -8.32
N LYS A 149 -29.50 -6.66 -8.26
CA LYS A 149 -29.27 -5.85 -7.05
C LYS A 149 -30.45 -4.91 -6.76
N VAL A 150 -31.10 -4.37 -7.78
CA VAL A 150 -32.15 -3.35 -7.64
C VAL A 150 -33.52 -3.96 -7.25
N GLN A 151 -33.81 -5.21 -7.61
CA GLN A 151 -35.16 -5.78 -7.48
C GLN A 151 -35.35 -6.88 -6.43
N ARG A 152 -34.79 -6.72 -5.22
CA ARG A 152 -35.07 -7.65 -4.12
C ARG A 152 -35.70 -6.94 -2.95
N TYR A 153 -37.02 -7.08 -2.82
CA TYR A 153 -37.72 -6.79 -1.57
C TYR A 153 -37.14 -7.70 -0.48
N HIS A 154 -36.26 -7.15 0.35
CA HIS A 154 -35.66 -7.88 1.47
C HIS A 154 -36.68 -7.88 2.60
N MET A 155 -37.26 -9.05 2.91
CA MET A 155 -38.10 -9.20 4.10
C MET A 155 -37.30 -8.73 5.31
N PRO A 156 -37.82 -7.79 6.11
CA PRO A 156 -37.15 -7.39 7.34
C PRO A 156 -36.92 -8.62 8.22
N GLU A 157 -35.67 -8.85 8.62
CA GLU A 157 -35.38 -9.85 9.65
C GLU A 157 -35.84 -9.29 11.01
N ASP A 158 -36.35 -10.16 11.89
CA ASP A 158 -36.70 -9.80 13.27
C ASP A 158 -35.42 -9.48 14.07
N LEU A 159 -34.89 -8.27 13.88
CA LEU A 159 -33.76 -7.75 14.63
C LEU A 159 -34.19 -7.58 16.08
N LYS A 160 -33.44 -8.22 17.00
CA LYS A 160 -33.60 -7.98 18.44
C LYS A 160 -33.44 -6.48 18.71
N LYS A 161 -34.35 -5.94 19.54
CA LYS A 161 -34.41 -4.53 19.94
C LYS A 161 -33.01 -4.00 20.29
N GLY A 162 -32.45 -3.15 19.43
CA GLY A 162 -31.12 -2.54 19.60
C GLY A 162 -30.10 -2.82 18.48
N GLN A 163 -30.37 -3.71 17.53
CA GLN A 163 -29.57 -3.83 16.31
C GLN A 163 -30.20 -2.99 15.20
N ALA A 164 -29.52 -1.90 14.81
CA ALA A 164 -29.89 -1.15 13.61
C ALA A 164 -29.70 -2.04 12.38
N ASN A 165 -30.68 -2.01 11.48
CA ASN A 165 -30.61 -2.72 10.20
C ASN A 165 -29.65 -1.95 9.28
N GLU A 166 -28.33 -2.17 9.39
CA GLU A 166 -27.29 -1.47 8.59
C GLU A 166 -27.32 -1.78 7.08
N LYS A 167 -28.29 -2.55 6.60
CA LYS A 167 -28.24 -3.17 5.27
C LYS A 167 -29.06 -2.49 4.18
N TYR A 168 -29.89 -1.50 4.53
CA TYR A 168 -30.61 -0.70 3.55
C TYR A 168 -30.02 0.71 3.53
N VAL A 169 -29.13 0.95 2.56
CA VAL A 169 -28.70 2.29 2.19
C VAL A 169 -29.36 2.56 0.85
N GLU A 170 -30.35 3.44 0.86
CA GLU A 170 -30.91 4.00 -0.36
C GLU A 170 -29.80 4.86 -0.98
N VAL A 171 -29.07 4.28 -1.95
CA VAL A 171 -28.03 5.01 -2.68
C VAL A 171 -28.79 5.94 -3.63
N ASP A 172 -28.95 7.20 -3.21
CA ASP A 172 -29.50 8.26 -4.05
C ASP A 172 -28.66 8.32 -5.33
N GLU A 173 -29.29 8.32 -6.52
CA GLU A 173 -28.57 8.30 -7.81
C GLU A 173 -27.64 9.51 -7.96
N ARG A 174 -27.91 10.58 -7.20
CA ARG A 174 -27.06 11.76 -7.06
C ARG A 174 -25.66 11.42 -6.52
N GLU A 175 -25.51 10.37 -5.72
CA GLU A 175 -24.24 9.94 -5.13
C GLU A 175 -23.22 9.43 -6.17
N LYS A 176 -23.68 9.06 -7.37
CA LYS A 176 -22.81 8.63 -8.48
C LYS A 176 -22.25 9.79 -9.32
N ALA A 177 -22.65 11.02 -9.06
CA ALA A 177 -22.15 12.17 -9.82
C ALA A 177 -20.65 12.41 -9.52
N PRO A 178 -19.83 12.78 -10.52
CA PRO A 178 -18.47 13.22 -10.27
C PRO A 178 -18.48 14.40 -9.27
N HIS A 179 -17.60 14.37 -8.27
CA HIS A 179 -17.50 15.38 -7.20
C HIS A 179 -18.68 15.44 -6.20
N TYR A 180 -19.54 14.41 -6.14
CA TYR A 180 -20.65 14.38 -5.19
C TYR A 180 -20.21 14.48 -3.71
N GLU A 181 -19.17 13.75 -3.31
CA GLU A 181 -18.66 13.80 -1.92
C GLU A 181 -18.20 15.21 -1.53
N GLN A 182 -17.60 15.94 -2.48
CA GLN A 182 -17.15 17.32 -2.29
C GLN A 182 -18.34 18.27 -2.10
N GLN A 183 -19.36 18.17 -2.96
CA GLN A 183 -20.57 19.01 -2.87
C GLN A 183 -21.37 18.72 -1.60
N LYS A 184 -21.49 17.45 -1.21
CA LYS A 184 -22.15 17.06 0.04
C LYS A 184 -21.43 17.61 1.27
N TRP A 185 -20.09 17.59 1.25
CA TRP A 185 -19.28 18.16 2.31
C TRP A 185 -19.45 19.69 2.39
N GLU A 186 -19.43 20.38 1.25
CA GLU A 186 -19.69 21.83 1.18
C GLU A 186 -21.11 22.17 1.66
N GLU A 187 -22.12 21.40 1.24
CA GLU A 187 -23.51 21.58 1.64
C GLU A 187 -23.71 21.32 3.14
N GLU A 188 -23.09 20.30 3.71
CA GLU A 188 -23.14 20.03 5.16
C GLU A 188 -22.43 21.13 5.97
N GLN A 189 -21.31 21.67 5.49
CA GLN A 189 -20.61 22.79 6.14
C GLN A 189 -21.45 24.07 6.09
N MET A 190 -22.01 24.39 4.92
CA MET A 190 -22.90 25.54 4.74
C MET A 190 -24.17 25.39 5.57
N SER A 191 -24.76 24.19 5.59
CA SER A 191 -25.92 23.86 6.40
C SER A 191 -25.63 24.01 7.89
N SER A 192 -24.50 23.48 8.37
CA SER A 192 -24.06 23.62 9.75
C SER A 192 -23.82 25.09 10.15
N ALA A 193 -23.34 25.92 9.22
CA ALA A 193 -23.19 27.35 9.42
C ALA A 193 -24.53 28.10 9.43
N VAL A 194 -25.51 27.65 8.65
CA VAL A 194 -26.85 28.26 8.56
C VAL A 194 -27.79 27.79 9.68
N PHE A 195 -27.57 26.60 10.25
CA PHE A 195 -28.36 26.06 11.36
C PHE A 195 -28.11 26.82 12.66
N ARG A 196 -28.95 27.83 12.94
CA ARG A 196 -29.01 28.55 14.21
C ARG A 196 -29.80 27.76 15.25
N PHE A 197 -29.17 27.35 16.33
CA PHE A 197 -29.85 26.71 17.47
C PHE A 197 -30.38 27.79 18.43
N GLY A 198 -31.70 27.95 18.56
CA GLY A 198 -32.30 28.92 19.47
C GLY A 198 -33.77 28.63 19.82
N ALA A 199 -34.15 28.80 21.08
CA ALA A 199 -35.53 28.68 21.55
C ALA A 199 -36.37 29.92 21.14
N ARG A 200 -37.65 29.71 20.79
CA ARG A 200 -38.53 30.73 20.19
C ARG A 200 -38.82 31.96 21.05
N ASP A 201 -38.52 31.93 22.35
CA ASP A 201 -38.75 33.04 23.27
C ASP A 201 -37.48 33.41 24.03
N LYS A 202 -36.61 34.20 23.42
CA LYS A 202 -35.61 34.97 24.16
C LYS A 202 -35.35 36.30 23.48
N GLU A 203 -36.28 37.23 23.66
CA GLU A 203 -36.01 38.64 23.39
C GLU A 203 -34.93 39.17 24.36
N LYS A 204 -33.96 39.89 23.78
CA LYS A 204 -33.00 40.79 24.45
C LYS A 204 -32.00 40.19 25.44
N ILE A 205 -31.10 39.34 24.95
CA ILE A 205 -29.69 39.36 25.40
C ILE A 205 -28.88 38.92 24.19
N HIS A 206 -28.13 39.83 23.55
CA HIS A 206 -26.91 39.61 22.74
C HIS A 206 -26.70 40.82 21.81
N GLU A 207 -26.43 41.98 22.41
CA GLU A 207 -25.96 43.18 21.69
C GLU A 207 -24.42 43.32 21.71
N LYS A 208 -23.70 42.30 22.18
CA LYS A 208 -22.22 42.27 22.15
C LYS A 208 -21.75 40.83 21.98
N GLY A 209 -21.49 40.44 20.75
CA GLY A 209 -20.97 39.12 20.39
C GLY A 209 -20.66 39.07 18.91
N GLN A 210 -19.60 39.80 18.53
CA GLN A 210 -18.85 39.73 17.28
C GLN A 210 -19.63 39.23 16.06
N GLU A 211 -20.18 40.18 15.32
CA GLU A 211 -20.61 40.01 13.94
C GLU A 211 -19.34 39.69 13.11
N TYR A 212 -19.12 38.41 12.82
CA TYR A 212 -18.13 38.01 11.83
C TYR A 212 -18.78 38.11 10.47
N ASP A 213 -18.36 39.11 9.69
CA ASP A 213 -18.72 39.26 8.29
C ASP A 213 -18.02 38.16 7.48
N LEU A 214 -18.79 37.40 6.69
CA LEU A 214 -18.26 36.36 5.83
C LEU A 214 -17.67 37.04 4.59
N VAL A 215 -16.38 37.37 4.64
CA VAL A 215 -15.60 37.72 3.46
C VAL A 215 -15.39 36.43 2.67
N LEU A 216 -16.14 36.27 1.58
CA LEU A 216 -15.81 35.28 0.55
C LEU A 216 -14.52 35.77 -0.10
N ASP A 217 -13.44 35.02 0.07
CA ASP A 217 -12.12 35.30 -0.50
C ASP A 217 -12.17 35.24 -2.04
N ASP A 218 -12.66 36.30 -2.68
CA ASP A 218 -12.29 36.62 -4.05
C ASP A 218 -10.87 37.21 -4.01
N GLU A 219 -9.89 36.31 -4.14
CA GLU A 219 -8.46 36.58 -4.38
C GLU A 219 -7.65 37.15 -3.20
N ILE A 220 -6.55 36.44 -2.89
CA ILE A 220 -5.66 36.60 -1.74
C ILE A 220 -5.13 38.05 -1.59
N GLU A 221 -5.37 38.62 -0.40
CA GLU A 221 -4.99 39.96 0.11
C GLU A 221 -3.51 40.35 -0.11
N PHE A 222 -2.62 39.36 -0.23
CA PHE A 222 -1.19 39.54 -0.49
C PHE A 222 -0.91 40.23 -1.84
N ILE A 223 -1.76 40.03 -2.86
CA ILE A 223 -1.60 40.65 -4.19
C ILE A 223 -1.97 42.13 -4.14
N GLN A 224 -2.93 42.51 -3.28
CA GLN A 224 -3.43 43.87 -3.15
C GLN A 224 -2.46 44.78 -2.36
N ALA A 225 -1.77 44.22 -1.36
CA ALA A 225 -0.77 44.95 -0.55
C ALA A 225 0.47 45.41 -1.35
N LEU A 226 0.77 44.77 -2.48
CA LEU A 226 1.86 45.16 -3.39
C LEU A 226 1.54 46.38 -4.25
N ARG A 227 0.29 46.89 -4.25
CA ARG A 227 -0.13 48.02 -5.07
C ARG A 227 -0.78 49.12 -4.22
N MET A 228 0.05 49.92 -3.55
CA MET A 228 -0.39 51.15 -2.89
C MET A 228 -0.84 52.20 -3.94
N PRO A 229 -2.03 52.80 -3.81
CA PRO A 229 -2.45 53.90 -4.66
C PRO A 229 -1.78 55.20 -4.18
N GLY A 230 -0.75 55.65 -4.88
CA GLY A 230 -0.30 57.06 -4.81
C GLY A 230 1.17 57.35 -4.50
N SER A 231 2.05 56.37 -4.30
CA SER A 231 3.50 56.64 -4.22
C SER A 231 4.12 56.74 -5.62
N LYS A 232 4.60 57.94 -5.98
CA LYS A 232 5.50 58.10 -7.13
C LYS A 232 6.81 57.39 -6.79
N PRO A 233 7.40 56.60 -7.70
CA PRO A 233 8.70 56.01 -7.46
C PRO A 233 9.75 57.12 -7.51
N ASP A 234 10.32 57.45 -6.36
CA ASP A 234 11.54 58.24 -6.29
C ASP A 234 12.68 57.43 -6.91
N GLN A 235 13.48 58.14 -7.70
CA GLN A 235 14.58 57.64 -8.50
C GLN A 235 15.78 57.31 -7.61
N GLU A 236 15.97 56.07 -7.17
CA GLU A 236 17.29 55.62 -6.70
C GLU A 236 17.61 54.18 -7.18
N ASP A 237 18.75 54.10 -7.86
CA ASP A 237 19.63 52.96 -8.19
C ASP A 237 19.20 51.90 -9.24
N GLU A 238 19.43 52.25 -10.52
CA GLU A 238 19.33 51.37 -11.70
C GLU A 238 20.52 50.38 -11.90
N ASN A 239 21.23 49.93 -10.86
CA ASN A 239 22.42 49.08 -11.03
C ASN A 239 22.45 47.79 -10.22
N GLU A 240 21.31 47.11 -10.04
CA GLU A 240 21.31 45.69 -9.69
C GLU A 240 20.40 44.89 -10.64
N PRO A 241 20.87 43.76 -11.22
CA PRO A 241 20.06 42.95 -12.11
C PRO A 241 18.88 42.37 -11.31
N LYS A 242 17.66 42.81 -11.64
CA LYS A 242 16.42 42.30 -11.05
C LYS A 242 16.27 40.81 -11.41
N LEU A 243 16.66 39.93 -10.49
CA LEU A 243 16.44 38.49 -10.60
C LEU A 243 14.96 38.22 -10.89
N THR A 244 14.70 37.44 -11.93
CA THR A 244 13.36 37.04 -12.35
C THR A 244 12.66 36.24 -11.23
N GLU A 245 11.33 36.25 -11.20
CA GLU A 245 10.55 35.54 -10.17
C GLU A 245 10.89 34.03 -10.09
N SER A 246 11.26 33.44 -11.24
CA SER A 246 11.73 32.06 -11.33
C SER A 246 13.10 31.85 -10.66
N GLU A 247 14.00 32.83 -10.72
CA GLU A 247 15.29 32.78 -10.05
C GLU A 247 15.14 32.94 -8.54
N LYS A 248 14.24 33.82 -8.09
CA LYS A 248 13.91 33.97 -6.65
C LYS A 248 13.36 32.69 -6.03
N LYS A 249 12.47 31.97 -6.74
CA LYS A 249 11.95 30.66 -6.29
C LYS A 249 13.02 29.57 -6.24
N LYS A 250 14.02 29.60 -7.14
CA LYS A 250 15.14 28.66 -7.10
C LYS A 250 16.07 28.93 -5.91
N VAL A 251 16.32 30.19 -5.59
CA VAL A 251 17.15 30.58 -4.44
C VAL A 251 16.50 30.14 -3.13
N SER A 252 15.19 30.40 -2.94
CA SER A 252 14.48 30.00 -1.71
C SER A 252 14.42 28.48 -1.52
N LEU A 253 14.28 27.72 -2.60
CA LEU A 253 14.32 26.25 -2.55
C LEU A 253 15.72 25.73 -2.20
N GLN A 254 16.78 26.37 -2.71
CA GLN A 254 18.15 26.01 -2.37
C GLN A 254 18.47 26.28 -0.90
N GLU A 255 17.99 27.40 -0.35
CA GLU A 255 18.11 27.70 1.08
C GLU A 255 17.38 26.67 1.94
N THR A 256 16.18 26.26 1.52
CA THR A 256 15.39 25.22 2.19
C THR A 256 16.09 23.86 2.17
N ARG A 257 16.83 23.53 1.10
CA ARG A 257 17.61 22.28 1.05
C ARG A 257 18.84 22.33 1.94
N ARG A 258 19.48 23.50 2.06
CA ARG A 258 20.64 23.72 2.95
C ARG A 258 20.26 23.65 4.43
N SER A 259 19.01 23.94 4.79
CA SER A 259 18.53 23.85 6.18
C SER A 259 18.15 22.43 6.60
N LEU A 260 18.09 21.46 5.68
CA LEU A 260 17.76 20.08 6.03
C LEU A 260 18.92 19.40 6.80
N PRO A 261 18.64 18.63 7.86
CA PRO A 261 19.67 17.97 8.67
C PRO A 261 20.61 17.02 7.91
N ILE A 262 20.20 16.51 6.75
CA ILE A 262 21.02 15.63 5.91
C ILE A 262 22.07 16.37 5.08
N PHE A 263 21.91 17.68 4.84
CA PHE A 263 22.79 18.48 3.98
C PHE A 263 24.29 18.39 4.33
N PRO A 264 24.72 18.54 5.61
CA PRO A 264 26.15 18.46 5.95
C PRO A 264 26.78 17.08 5.71
N PHE A 265 25.99 16.01 5.65
CA PHE A 265 26.47 14.64 5.45
C PHE A 265 26.50 14.22 3.98
N ARG A 266 26.28 15.16 3.04
CA ARG A 266 26.23 14.88 1.61
C ARG A 266 27.51 14.20 1.11
N ASP A 267 28.67 14.76 1.42
CA ASP A 267 29.95 14.30 0.87
C ASP A 267 30.35 12.94 1.47
N ASP A 268 30.17 12.78 2.79
CA ASP A 268 30.36 11.51 3.50
C ASP A 268 29.45 10.41 2.94
N LEU A 269 28.19 10.75 2.60
CA LEU A 269 27.24 9.81 2.03
C LEU A 269 27.70 9.32 0.65
N ILE A 270 28.14 10.23 -0.23
CA ILE A 270 28.62 9.88 -1.57
C ILE A 270 29.86 8.97 -1.46
N GLN A 271 30.82 9.34 -0.60
CA GLN A 271 32.02 8.54 -0.37
C GLN A 271 31.68 7.15 0.22
N ALA A 272 30.71 7.06 1.12
CA ALA A 272 30.26 5.78 1.68
C ALA A 272 29.61 4.88 0.63
N ILE A 273 28.84 5.45 -0.31
CA ILE A 273 28.20 4.72 -1.41
C ILE A 273 29.24 4.19 -2.40
N GLU A 274 30.31 4.94 -2.67
CA GLU A 274 31.41 4.49 -3.54
C GLU A 274 32.20 3.33 -2.91
N ASN A 275 32.41 3.37 -1.59
CA ASN A 275 33.22 2.37 -0.88
C ASN A 275 32.43 1.11 -0.46
N HIS A 276 31.10 1.19 -0.40
CA HIS A 276 30.27 0.12 0.14
C HIS A 276 29.08 -0.20 -0.77
N GLN A 277 28.98 -1.48 -1.19
CA GLN A 277 27.87 -1.97 -2.01
C GLN A 277 26.51 -1.90 -1.30
N VAL A 278 26.50 -1.98 0.04
CA VAL A 278 25.29 -1.88 0.87
C VAL A 278 25.54 -0.88 1.99
N LEU A 279 24.66 0.11 2.11
CA LEU A 279 24.71 1.16 3.14
C LEU A 279 23.38 1.23 3.88
N ILE A 280 23.43 1.28 5.22
CA ILE A 280 22.25 1.47 6.07
C ILE A 280 22.28 2.91 6.58
N ILE A 281 21.22 3.66 6.30
CA ILE A 281 21.10 5.07 6.67
C ILE A 281 19.97 5.19 7.69
N GLU A 282 20.31 5.61 8.91
CA GLU A 282 19.35 5.88 9.98
C GLU A 282 19.05 7.38 10.07
N GLY A 283 17.82 7.74 10.41
CA GLY A 283 17.50 9.11 10.83
C GLY A 283 16.01 9.33 11.07
N GLU A 284 15.68 10.42 11.76
CA GLU A 284 14.30 10.79 12.10
C GLU A 284 13.46 11.22 10.87
N THR A 285 12.13 11.12 10.97
CA THR A 285 11.20 11.60 9.93
C THR A 285 11.35 13.11 9.76
N GLY A 286 11.41 13.60 8.52
CA GLY A 286 11.61 15.04 8.24
C GLY A 286 13.08 15.49 8.11
N SER A 287 14.06 14.61 8.38
CA SER A 287 15.49 14.91 8.15
C SER A 287 15.90 15.07 6.68
N GLY A 288 14.99 14.79 5.73
CA GLY A 288 15.24 14.95 4.29
C GLY A 288 15.79 13.71 3.58
N LYS A 289 15.91 12.56 4.25
CA LYS A 289 16.46 11.31 3.66
C LYS A 289 15.82 10.91 2.33
N THR A 290 14.52 10.65 2.31
CA THR A 290 13.82 10.15 1.11
C THR A 290 13.86 11.14 -0.06
N THR A 291 13.89 12.44 0.23
CA THR A 291 13.83 13.50 -0.79
C THR A 291 15.21 13.89 -1.32
N GLN A 292 16.23 13.96 -0.47
CA GLN A 292 17.56 14.48 -0.84
C GLN A 292 18.53 13.39 -1.33
N ILE A 293 18.44 12.15 -0.82
CA ILE A 293 19.38 11.08 -1.21
C ILE A 293 19.33 10.79 -2.72
N PRO A 294 18.16 10.63 -3.38
CA PRO A 294 18.11 10.44 -4.83
C PRO A 294 18.69 11.62 -5.61
N GLN A 295 18.53 12.84 -5.09
CA GLN A 295 19.05 14.06 -5.72
C GLN A 295 20.58 14.12 -5.66
N TYR A 296 21.18 13.79 -4.53
CA TYR A 296 22.64 13.74 -4.41
C TYR A 296 23.26 12.67 -5.30
N LEU A 297 22.62 11.50 -5.40
CA LEU A 297 23.04 10.43 -6.31
C LEU A 297 23.01 10.87 -7.79
N TYR A 298 21.95 11.59 -8.18
CA TYR A 298 21.83 12.15 -9.53
C TYR A 298 22.92 13.18 -9.82
N GLU A 299 23.14 14.13 -8.90
CA GLU A 299 24.17 15.17 -9.02
C GLU A 299 25.60 14.58 -9.03
N ALA A 300 25.84 13.49 -8.31
CA ALA A 300 27.11 12.76 -8.29
C ALA A 300 27.33 11.89 -9.54
N GLY A 301 26.37 11.82 -10.46
CA GLY A 301 26.51 11.01 -11.68
C GLY A 301 26.37 9.51 -11.46
N LEU A 302 25.94 9.07 -10.26
CA LEU A 302 25.77 7.65 -9.89
C LEU A 302 24.43 7.07 -10.40
N HIS A 303 23.88 7.61 -11.48
CA HIS A 303 22.64 7.14 -12.07
C HIS A 303 22.92 6.07 -13.13
N VAL A 304 22.10 5.03 -13.15
CA VAL A 304 22.20 3.95 -14.14
C VAL A 304 21.71 4.49 -15.49
N VAL A 305 22.63 4.88 -16.37
CA VAL A 305 22.33 5.11 -17.78
C VAL A 305 22.19 3.75 -18.45
N VAL A 306 20.96 3.26 -18.56
CA VAL A 306 20.65 2.13 -19.45
C VAL A 306 20.82 2.63 -20.88
N ARG A 307 22.02 2.49 -21.43
CA ARG A 307 22.25 2.66 -22.87
C ARG A 307 21.47 1.55 -23.57
N ARG A 308 20.46 1.93 -24.35
CA ARG A 308 19.74 1.03 -25.27
C ARG A 308 20.66 0.52 -26.36
#